data_AF-A0A385AF51-F1
#
_entry.id   AF-A0A385AF51-F1
#
_cell.length_a   1.000
_cell.length_b   1.000
_cell.length_c   1.000
_cell.angle_alpha   90.00
_cell.angle_beta   90.00
_cell.angle_gamma   90.00
#
_symmetry.space_group_name_H-M   'P 1'
#
loop_
_entity.id
_entity.type
_entity.pdbx_description
1 polymer ?
#
loop_
_entity_poly.entity_id
_entity_poly.type
_entity_poly.pdbx_seq_one_letter_code
_entity_poly.pdbx_strand_id
1 'polypeptide(L)'
;MGDLVSVRPTCEFYFDRGMQAFERFQYTRALTCLQRAKSLAKTKDDYIFVVCQLAICLESVGDYHGAATVLEEIPTANYQSHPELQYFLATAYAFLNQTQASYELATAYLQSDDSDFDAEATELLQELKLTSPSNW
;
A
#
# COMPACT_ATOMS: atom_id res chain seq x y z
N MET A 1 -40.04 -3.98 -19.79
CA MET A 1 -38.65 -4.05 -20.30
C MET A 1 -37.78 -3.47 -19.21
N GLY A 2 -36.87 -4.27 -18.63
CA GLY A 2 -35.89 -3.76 -17.68
C GLY A 2 -34.70 -3.22 -18.46
N ASP A 3 -34.35 -1.95 -18.25
CA ASP A 3 -33.16 -1.37 -18.85
C ASP A 3 -31.93 -2.12 -18.34
N LEU A 4 -31.19 -2.72 -19.28
CA LEU A 4 -29.87 -3.29 -19.03
C LEU A 4 -28.92 -2.13 -18.69
N VAL A 5 -28.75 -1.85 -17.41
CA VAL A 5 -27.66 -0.97 -16.94
C VAL A 5 -26.35 -1.70 -17.24
N SER A 6 -25.73 -1.34 -18.36
CA SER A 6 -24.39 -1.81 -18.71
C SER A 6 -23.40 -1.26 -17.70
N VAL A 7 -23.04 -2.07 -16.70
CA VAL A 7 -21.94 -1.75 -15.79
C VAL A 7 -20.67 -1.66 -16.63
N ARG A 8 -20.12 -0.45 -16.80
CA ARG A 8 -18.84 -0.27 -17.48
C ARG A 8 -17.73 -0.65 -16.49
N PRO A 9 -16.91 -1.66 -16.80
CA PRO A 9 -15.79 -2.01 -15.93
C PRO A 9 -14.75 -0.87 -15.94
N THR A 10 -14.64 -0.14 -14.83
CA THR A 10 -13.66 0.94 -14.63
C THR A 10 -12.76 0.63 -13.44
N CYS A 11 -11.63 1.34 -13.34
CA CYS A 11 -10.76 1.31 -12.17
C CYS A 11 -11.56 1.59 -10.88
N GLU A 12 -12.23 2.74 -10.83
CA GLU A 12 -13.10 3.19 -9.74
C GLU A 12 -14.15 2.14 -9.33
N PHE A 13 -14.88 1.57 -10.30
CA PHE A 13 -15.90 0.56 -10.00
C PHE A 13 -15.34 -0.66 -9.26
N TYR A 14 -14.17 -1.16 -9.69
CA TYR A 14 -13.54 -2.30 -9.03
C TYR A 14 -12.83 -1.90 -7.73
N PHE A 15 -12.30 -0.67 -7.64
CA PHE A 15 -11.72 -0.13 -6.42
C PHE A 15 -12.77 -0.07 -5.31
N ASP A 16 -13.93 0.56 -5.56
CA ASP A 16 -15.02 0.68 -4.59
C ASP A 16 -15.51 -0.69 -4.11
N ARG A 17 -15.65 -1.64 -5.05
CA ARG A 17 -16.06 -3.01 -4.72
C ARG A 17 -14.98 -3.76 -3.92
N GLY A 18 -13.71 -3.45 -4.18
CA GLY A 18 -12.57 -3.92 -3.41
C GLY A 18 -12.62 -3.41 -1.98
N MET A 19 -12.84 -2.11 -1.80
CA MET A 19 -12.96 -1.47 -0.49
C MET A 19 -14.14 -2.01 0.32
N GLN A 20 -15.32 -2.11 -0.29
CA GLN A 20 -16.49 -2.70 0.39
C GLN A 20 -16.26 -4.16 0.80
N ALA A 21 -15.46 -4.92 0.04
CA ALA A 21 -15.09 -6.28 0.41
C ALA A 21 -14.05 -6.28 1.55
N PHE A 22 -13.08 -5.37 1.50
CA PHE A 22 -12.05 -5.20 2.52
C PHE A 22 -12.66 -4.86 3.88
N GLU A 23 -13.55 -3.86 3.94
CA GLU A 23 -14.30 -3.47 5.15
C GLU A 23 -15.12 -4.60 5.77
N ARG A 24 -15.48 -5.61 4.98
CA ARG A 24 -16.22 -6.80 5.41
C ARG A 24 -15.32 -8.00 5.66
N PHE A 25 -14.00 -7.80 5.71
CA PHE A 25 -12.99 -8.83 5.88
C PHE A 25 -13.02 -9.93 4.79
N GLN A 26 -13.58 -9.62 3.61
CA GLN A 26 -13.64 -10.51 2.46
C GLN A 26 -12.38 -10.37 1.61
N TYR A 27 -11.20 -10.61 2.21
CA TYR A 27 -9.91 -10.27 1.62
C TYR A 27 -9.65 -10.88 0.24
N THR A 28 -10.00 -12.16 0.02
CA THR A 28 -9.86 -12.79 -1.31
C THR A 28 -10.62 -12.02 -2.40
N ARG A 29 -11.82 -11.53 -2.06
CA ARG A 29 -12.65 -10.74 -2.97
C ARG A 29 -12.09 -9.32 -3.13
N ALA A 30 -11.60 -8.72 -2.05
CA ALA A 30 -10.94 -7.41 -2.09
C ALA A 30 -9.72 -7.45 -3.02
N LEU A 31 -8.80 -8.40 -2.83
CA LEU A 31 -7.62 -8.61 -3.67
C LEU A 31 -8.00 -8.80 -5.14
N THR A 32 -8.98 -9.65 -5.44
CA THR A 32 -9.45 -9.87 -6.82
C THR A 32 -9.96 -8.58 -7.46
N CYS A 33 -10.72 -7.78 -6.71
CA CYS A 33 -11.26 -6.52 -7.20
C CYS A 33 -10.15 -5.47 -7.39
N LEU A 34 -9.24 -5.32 -6.43
CA LEU A 34 -8.14 -4.36 -6.50
C LEU A 34 -7.14 -4.71 -7.61
N GLN A 35 -6.82 -5.99 -7.83
CA GLN A 35 -6.03 -6.42 -8.99
C GLN A 35 -6.72 -6.05 -10.32
N ARG A 36 -8.05 -6.18 -10.38
CA ARG A 36 -8.81 -5.76 -11.56
C ARG A 36 -8.80 -4.25 -11.73
N ALA A 37 -8.96 -3.49 -10.65
CA ALA A 37 -8.84 -2.03 -10.66
C ALA A 37 -7.47 -1.58 -11.18
N LYS A 38 -6.39 -2.20 -10.69
CA LYS A 38 -5.00 -1.94 -11.10
C LYS A 38 -4.83 -2.12 -12.61
N SER A 39 -5.37 -3.19 -13.17
CA SER A 39 -5.33 -3.45 -14.62
C SER A 39 -6.15 -2.46 -15.48
N LEU A 40 -7.07 -1.73 -14.86
CA LEU A 40 -7.97 -0.78 -15.51
C LEU A 40 -7.61 0.69 -15.20
N ALA A 41 -6.60 0.94 -14.37
CA ALA A 41 -6.09 2.26 -14.07
C ALA A 41 -5.61 2.94 -15.36
N LYS A 42 -6.00 4.20 -15.55
CA LYS A 42 -5.67 4.97 -16.76
C LYS A 42 -4.71 6.11 -16.49
N THR A 43 -4.72 6.61 -15.26
CA THR A 43 -3.79 7.63 -14.80
C THR A 43 -2.75 6.99 -13.91
N LYS A 44 -1.63 7.70 -13.75
CA LYS A 44 -0.58 7.33 -12.82
C LYS A 44 -1.09 7.33 -11.37
N ASP A 45 -1.86 8.34 -11.00
CA ASP A 45 -2.37 8.49 -9.63
C ASP A 45 -3.37 7.39 -9.32
N ASP A 46 -4.30 7.05 -10.24
CA ASP A 46 -5.21 5.90 -10.09
C ASP A 46 -4.42 4.62 -9.81
N TYR A 47 -3.33 4.40 -10.55
CA TYR A 47 -2.49 3.20 -10.39
C TYR A 47 -1.84 3.17 -9.01
N ILE A 48 -1.25 4.29 -8.58
CA ILE A 48 -0.61 4.42 -7.27
C ILE A 48 -1.61 4.17 -6.14
N PHE A 49 -2.77 4.85 -6.16
CA PHE A 49 -3.81 4.65 -5.14
C PHE A 49 -4.28 3.20 -5.04
N VAL A 50 -4.51 2.54 -6.19
CA VAL A 50 -4.91 1.13 -6.18
C VAL A 50 -3.79 0.23 -5.67
N VAL A 51 -2.53 0.51 -6.02
CA VAL A 51 -1.37 -0.28 -5.56
C VAL A 51 -1.19 -0.15 -4.05
N CYS A 52 -1.25 1.05 -3.48
CA CYS A 52 -1.21 1.26 -2.03
C CYS A 52 -2.30 0.44 -1.33
N GLN A 53 -3.53 0.51 -1.85
CA GLN A 53 -4.64 -0.21 -1.25
C GLN A 53 -4.54 -1.73 -1.41
N LEU A 54 -3.98 -2.20 -2.53
CA LEU A 54 -3.69 -3.62 -2.75
C LEU A 54 -2.62 -4.10 -1.75
N ALA A 55 -1.58 -3.31 -1.49
CA ALA A 55 -0.54 -3.62 -0.52
C ALA A 55 -1.11 -3.76 0.89
N ILE A 56 -1.93 -2.79 1.35
CA ILE A 56 -2.62 -2.85 2.65
C ILE A 56 -3.47 -4.14 2.77
N CYS A 57 -4.16 -4.53 1.69
CA CYS A 57 -4.95 -5.75 1.68
C CYS A 57 -4.10 -7.03 1.74
N LEU A 58 -2.91 -7.02 1.14
CA LEU A 58 -1.94 -8.12 1.20
C LEU A 58 -1.33 -8.25 2.59
N GLU A 59 -0.94 -7.14 3.22
CA GLU A 59 -0.47 -7.11 4.60
C GLU A 59 -1.54 -7.62 5.59
N SER A 60 -2.81 -7.28 5.36
CA SER A 60 -3.94 -7.74 6.20
C SER A 60 -4.14 -9.26 6.19
N VAL A 61 -3.59 -9.97 5.21
CA VAL A 61 -3.60 -11.44 5.14
C VAL A 61 -2.22 -12.05 5.40
N GLY A 62 -1.25 -11.24 5.83
CA GLY A 62 0.13 -11.67 6.12
C GLY A 62 1.02 -11.88 4.89
N ASP A 63 0.58 -11.45 3.70
CA ASP A 63 1.38 -11.54 2.47
C ASP A 63 2.27 -10.30 2.28
N TYR A 64 3.23 -10.13 3.19
CA TYR A 64 4.15 -8.99 3.19
C TYR A 64 5.10 -8.98 1.98
N HIS A 65 5.47 -10.16 1.48
CA HIS A 65 6.25 -10.24 0.24
C HIS A 65 5.42 -9.74 -0.94
N GLY A 66 4.16 -10.17 -1.07
CA GLY A 66 3.26 -9.66 -2.09
C GLY A 66 3.09 -8.14 -1.99
N ALA A 67 2.90 -7.61 -0.78
CA ALA A 67 2.78 -6.18 -0.52
C ALA A 67 4.01 -5.40 -1.00
N ALA A 68 5.22 -5.82 -0.59
CA ALA A 68 6.47 -5.21 -1.04
C ALA A 68 6.61 -5.28 -2.57
N THR A 69 6.36 -6.45 -3.17
CA THR A 69 6.47 -6.63 -4.63
C THR A 69 5.56 -5.69 -5.41
N VAL A 70 4.31 -5.47 -4.98
CA VAL A 70 3.41 -4.55 -5.70
C VAL A 70 3.79 -3.08 -5.51
N LEU A 71 4.31 -2.69 -4.33
CA LEU A 71 4.78 -1.33 -4.06
C LEU A 71 6.05 -1.01 -4.84
N GLU A 72 6.98 -1.97 -4.96
CA GLU A 72 8.23 -1.86 -5.73
C GLU A 72 8.01 -1.67 -7.24
N GLU A 73 6.81 -1.96 -7.75
CA GLU A 73 6.45 -1.63 -9.15
C GLU A 73 6.37 -0.11 -9.38
N ILE A 74 6.18 0.69 -8.32
CA ILE A 74 6.11 2.14 -8.42
C ILE A 74 7.52 2.73 -8.41
N PRO A 75 7.92 3.49 -9.46
CA PRO A 75 9.23 4.12 -9.47
C PRO A 75 9.45 5.06 -8.28
N THR A 76 10.66 5.03 -7.70
CA THR A 76 11.05 5.87 -6.56
C THR A 76 10.94 7.37 -6.82
N ALA A 77 10.97 7.80 -8.08
CA ALA A 77 10.70 9.19 -8.49
C ALA A 77 9.29 9.69 -8.08
N ASN A 78 8.38 8.77 -7.73
CA ASN A 78 7.04 9.10 -7.28
C ASN A 78 6.97 9.36 -5.78
N TYR A 79 7.98 8.99 -5.00
CA TYR A 79 7.97 9.19 -3.55
C TYR A 79 7.92 10.67 -3.17
N GLN A 80 8.41 11.57 -4.03
CA GLN A 80 8.27 13.01 -3.77
C GLN A 80 6.81 13.48 -3.86
N SER A 81 6.01 12.91 -4.76
CA SER A 81 4.59 13.30 -4.92
C SER A 81 3.63 12.37 -4.17
N HIS A 82 4.11 11.21 -3.73
CA HIS A 82 3.40 10.19 -2.97
C HIS A 82 4.31 9.59 -1.88
N PRO A 83 4.63 10.37 -0.83
CA PRO A 83 5.52 9.91 0.24
C PRO A 83 4.98 8.69 0.99
N GLU A 84 3.65 8.50 1.02
CA GLU A 84 2.99 7.37 1.68
C GLU A 84 3.50 6.00 1.19
N LEU A 85 3.98 5.92 -0.07
CA LEU A 85 4.61 4.72 -0.62
C LEU A 85 5.85 4.29 0.18
N GLN A 86 6.63 5.25 0.68
CA GLN A 86 7.81 4.97 1.49
C GLN A 86 7.40 4.36 2.82
N TYR A 87 6.36 4.90 3.46
CA TYR A 87 5.82 4.35 4.71
C TYR A 87 5.26 2.93 4.51
N PHE A 88 4.40 2.71 3.51
CA PHE A 88 3.84 1.37 3.25
C PHE A 88 4.90 0.34 2.84
N LEU A 89 5.97 0.75 2.15
CA LEU A 89 7.06 -0.19 1.86
C LEU A 89 7.91 -0.46 3.10
N ALA A 90 8.08 0.53 3.98
CA ALA A 90 8.77 0.35 5.25
C ALA A 90 8.06 -0.66 6.15
N THR A 91 6.72 -0.63 6.23
CA THR A 91 5.93 -1.61 7.01
C THR A 91 6.13 -3.03 6.48
N ALA A 92 6.00 -3.23 5.17
CA ALA A 92 6.23 -4.53 4.55
C ALA A 92 7.65 -5.07 4.82
N TYR A 93 8.67 -4.22 4.70
CA TYR A 93 10.06 -4.58 4.98
C TYR A 93 10.31 -4.91 6.46
N ALA A 94 9.63 -4.25 7.39
CA ALA A 94 9.73 -4.57 8.82
C ALA A 94 9.29 -6.02 9.08
N PHE A 95 8.13 -6.42 8.55
CA PHE A 95 7.61 -7.78 8.67
C PHE A 95 8.47 -8.83 7.94
N LEU A 96 9.19 -8.43 6.90
CA LEU A 96 10.17 -9.27 6.19
C LEU A 96 11.55 -9.30 6.86
N ASN A 97 11.72 -8.70 8.04
CA ASN A 97 12.99 -8.58 8.77
C ASN A 97 14.08 -7.81 7.99
N GLN A 98 13.70 -6.97 7.03
CA GLN A 98 14.60 -6.07 6.31
C GLN A 98 14.74 -4.74 7.07
N THR A 99 15.25 -4.82 8.29
CA THR A 99 15.21 -3.72 9.27
C THR A 99 15.91 -2.44 8.80
N GLN A 100 17.06 -2.56 8.12
CA GLN A 100 17.80 -1.41 7.59
C GLN A 100 16.99 -0.65 6.53
N ALA A 101 16.43 -1.37 5.55
CA ALA A 101 15.65 -0.77 4.48
C ALA A 101 14.34 -0.15 5.01
N SER A 102 13.69 -0.83 5.96
CA SER A 102 12.52 -0.31 6.66
C SER A 102 12.83 1.00 7.39
N TYR A 103 13.94 1.06 8.12
CA TYR A 103 14.38 2.26 8.83
C TYR A 103 14.63 3.44 7.90
N GLU A 104 15.36 3.21 6.80
CA GLU A 104 15.69 4.23 5.81
C GLU A 104 14.42 4.82 5.17
N LEU A 105 13.47 3.96 4.79
CA LEU A 105 12.22 4.39 4.17
C LEU A 105 11.30 5.14 5.15
N ALA A 106 11.12 4.64 6.37
CA ALA A 106 10.30 5.31 7.37
C ALA A 106 10.90 6.66 7.79
N THR A 107 12.24 6.74 7.88
CA THR A 107 12.92 8.02 8.13
C THR A 107 12.72 9.00 6.97
N ALA A 108 12.78 8.53 5.72
CA ALA A 108 12.56 9.38 4.55
C ALA A 108 11.12 9.88 4.47
N TYR A 109 10.13 9.06 4.85
CA TYR A 109 8.73 9.50 4.97
C TYR A 109 8.57 10.64 5.97
N LEU A 110 9.12 10.51 7.19
CA LEU A 110 9.07 11.55 8.24
C LEU A 110 9.83 12.85 7.88
N GLN A 111 10.64 12.83 6.82
CA GLN A 111 11.33 14.00 6.28
C GLN A 111 10.57 14.66 5.11
N SER A 112 9.46 14.05 4.68
CA SER A 112 8.62 14.58 3.62
C SER A 112 7.66 15.67 4.14
N ASP A 113 6.87 16.26 3.24
CA ASP A 113 5.84 17.23 3.60
C ASP A 113 4.49 16.56 3.95
N ASP A 114 4.42 15.23 3.93
CA ASP A 114 3.24 14.43 4.29
C ASP A 114 3.31 14.06 5.79
N SER A 115 2.16 14.11 6.48
CA SER A 115 2.05 13.84 7.92
C SER A 115 0.94 12.83 8.28
N ASP A 116 0.30 12.22 7.28
CA ASP A 116 -0.87 11.35 7.48
C ASP A 116 -0.54 10.08 8.30
N PHE A 117 0.72 9.65 8.29
CA PHE A 117 1.24 8.45 8.97
C PHE A 117 2.41 8.76 9.92
N ASP A 118 2.61 10.01 10.35
CA ASP A 118 3.75 10.41 11.18
C ASP A 118 3.82 9.62 12.50
N ALA A 119 2.66 9.39 13.12
CA ALA A 119 2.57 8.68 14.38
C ALA A 119 3.00 7.22 14.20
N GLU A 120 2.47 6.55 13.19
CA GLU A 120 2.73 5.16 12.87
C GLU A 120 4.17 4.96 12.37
N ALA A 121 4.70 5.87 11.55
CA ALA A 121 6.08 5.83 11.10
C ALA A 121 7.06 6.04 12.28
N THR A 122 6.73 6.94 13.21
CA THR A 122 7.51 7.15 14.42
C THR A 122 7.50 5.91 15.33
N GLU A 123 6.34 5.28 15.49
CA GLU A 123 6.20 4.02 16.25
C GLU A 123 7.01 2.90 15.61
N LEU A 124 6.92 2.72 14.29
CA LEU A 124 7.72 1.75 13.54
C LEU A 124 9.22 1.96 13.77
N LEU A 125 9.71 3.19 13.69
CA LEU A 125 11.11 3.48 13.97
C LEU A 125 11.49 3.12 15.41
N GLN A 126 10.63 3.33 16.40
CA GLN A 126 10.91 2.93 17.78
C GLN A 126 11.00 1.40 17.92
N GLU A 127 10.10 0.65 17.28
CA GLU A 127 10.11 -0.81 17.29
C GLU A 127 11.38 -1.39 16.64
N LEU A 128 11.80 -0.85 15.48
CA LEU A 128 13.02 -1.26 14.78
C LEU A 128 14.28 -1.05 15.64
N LYS A 129 14.31 0.02 16.43
CA LYS A 129 15.43 0.33 17.34
C LYS A 129 15.53 -0.66 18.50
N LEU A 130 14.39 -1.11 19.03
CA LEU A 130 14.34 -2.09 20.11
C LEU A 130 14.78 -3.48 19.62
N THR A 131 14.41 -3.82 18.39
CA THR A 131 14.68 -5.15 17.80
C THR A 131 16.08 -5.26 17.19
N SER A 132 16.71 -4.13 16.85
CA SER A 132 18.07 -4.07 16.30
C SER A 132 19.00 -3.21 17.18
N PRO A 133 19.38 -3.68 18.39
CA PRO A 133 20.08 -2.89 19.39
C PRO A 133 21.54 -2.53 19.06
N SER A 134 22.01 -2.71 17.82
CA SER A 134 23.46 -2.68 17.54
C SER A 134 23.95 -2.05 16.23
N ASN A 135 23.13 -1.39 15.39
CA ASN A 135 23.65 -0.78 14.15
C ASN A 135 22.83 0.44 13.65
N TRP A 136 22.99 1.62 14.24
CA TRP A 136 22.76 2.92 13.60
C TRP A 136 23.30 4.06 14.47
#